data_AF-A0A9X1HLW7-F1
#
_entry.id   AF-A0A9X1HLW7-F1
#
_cell.length_a   1.000
_cell.length_b   1.000
_cell.length_c   1.000
_cell.angle_alpha   90.00
_cell.angle_beta   90.00
_cell.angle_gamma   90.00
#
_symmetry.space_group_name_H-M   'P 1'
#
loop_
_entity.id
_entity.type
_entity.pdbx_description
1 polymer ?
#
loop_
_entity_poly.entity_id
_entity_poly.type
_entity_poly.pdbx_seq_one_letter_code
_entity_poly.pdbx_strand_id
1 'polypeptide(L)'
;MAEYYTDKIFDGTAFPEPPAGEFDSCTFRNCNWSNKILNQNVYTDCQFLDCDLSNIHVMDTTFSDSVFTRCKMMGVRFDECNSYLFSVSFHECRLDLSSFFNRRMKRTPIQSCSLKECDFSSADLSETAFHECDLEGAVFENSILEKCDFQTAGKYIIDPERNRLKNAIFSAHNLEGLLMKYHIRVKR
;
A
#
# COMPACT_ATOMS: atom_id res chain seq x y z
N MET A 1 0.50 2.05 -30.60
CA MET A 1 -0.80 1.76 -29.97
C MET A 1 -0.48 0.85 -28.80
N ALA A 2 -0.88 1.20 -27.58
CA ALA A 2 -0.66 0.32 -26.44
C ALA A 2 -1.43 -0.99 -26.69
N GLU A 3 -0.84 -2.12 -26.33
CA GLU A 3 -1.55 -3.40 -26.40
C GLU A 3 -2.61 -3.44 -25.31
N TYR A 4 -3.77 -4.03 -25.61
CA TYR A 4 -4.88 -4.16 -24.67
C TYR A 4 -5.15 -5.64 -24.39
N TYR A 5 -5.27 -5.96 -23.10
CA TYR A 5 -5.46 -7.30 -22.58
C TYR A 5 -6.66 -7.34 -21.65
N THR A 6 -7.55 -8.32 -21.85
CA THR A 6 -8.74 -8.50 -21.00
C THR A 6 -8.92 -9.97 -20.62
N ASP A 7 -9.33 -10.24 -19.38
CA ASP A 7 -9.63 -11.58 -18.85
C ASP A 7 -8.50 -12.61 -19.02
N LYS A 8 -7.23 -12.18 -18.96
CA LYS A 8 -6.07 -13.05 -19.15
C LYS A 8 -5.36 -13.38 -17.85
N ILE A 9 -4.71 -14.54 -17.85
CA ILE A 9 -3.79 -14.96 -16.80
C ILE A 9 -2.36 -14.89 -17.33
N PHE A 10 -1.52 -14.14 -16.65
CA PHE A 10 -0.09 -14.03 -16.87
C PHE A 10 0.62 -14.79 -15.77
N ASP A 11 1.24 -15.92 -16.12
CA ASP A 11 2.02 -16.73 -15.20
C ASP A 11 3.51 -16.37 -15.33
N GLY A 12 4.19 -16.16 -14.20
CA GLY A 12 5.60 -15.75 -14.19
C GLY A 12 6.55 -16.70 -14.91
N THR A 13 6.20 -17.98 -15.08
CA THR A 13 7.01 -18.93 -15.86
C THR A 13 6.98 -18.63 -17.36
N ALA A 14 5.86 -18.11 -17.86
CA ALA A 14 5.68 -17.73 -19.26
C ALA A 14 6.03 -16.24 -19.51
N PHE A 15 5.95 -15.40 -18.48
CA PHE A 15 6.17 -13.95 -18.56
C PHE A 15 7.28 -13.49 -17.60
N PRO A 16 8.56 -13.80 -17.90
CA PRO A 16 9.69 -13.35 -17.08
C PRO A 16 9.90 -11.84 -17.11
N GLU A 17 9.36 -11.15 -18.11
CA GLU A 17 9.34 -9.69 -18.22
C GLU A 17 7.88 -9.19 -18.18
N PRO A 18 7.62 -8.01 -17.57
CA PRO A 18 6.29 -7.42 -17.57
C PRO A 18 5.91 -6.96 -18.99
N PRO A 19 4.75 -7.37 -19.53
CA PRO A 19 4.26 -6.83 -20.79
C PRO A 19 3.90 -5.35 -20.64
N ALA A 20 4.10 -4.57 -21.70
CA ALA A 20 3.63 -3.19 -21.76
C ALA A 20 2.21 -3.15 -22.31
N GLY A 21 1.33 -2.35 -21.70
CA GLY A 21 -0.03 -2.22 -22.19
C GLY A 21 -1.06 -1.82 -21.14
N GLU A 22 -2.31 -1.97 -21.54
CA GLU A 22 -3.50 -1.81 -20.73
C GLU A 22 -4.08 -3.18 -20.42
N PHE A 23 -4.39 -3.42 -19.15
CA PHE A 23 -4.85 -4.69 -18.62
C PHE A 23 -6.15 -4.47 -17.87
N ASP A 24 -7.18 -5.21 -18.26
CA ASP A 24 -8.51 -5.14 -17.68
C ASP A 24 -8.89 -6.53 -17.18
N SER A 25 -9.30 -6.65 -15.92
CA SER A 25 -9.76 -7.92 -15.35
C SER A 25 -8.73 -9.07 -15.48
N CYS A 26 -7.44 -8.73 -15.56
CA CYS A 26 -6.35 -9.68 -15.73
C CYS A 26 -5.78 -10.15 -14.39
N THR A 27 -5.24 -11.36 -14.37
CA THR A 27 -4.53 -11.92 -13.21
C THR A 27 -3.06 -12.16 -13.54
N PHE A 28 -2.18 -11.62 -12.70
CA PHE A 28 -0.74 -11.86 -12.73
C PHE A 28 -0.39 -12.75 -11.55
N ARG A 29 0.21 -13.91 -11.81
CA ARG A 29 0.53 -14.88 -10.74
C ARG A 29 1.95 -15.39 -10.82
N ASN A 30 2.60 -15.54 -9.66
CA ASN A 30 3.96 -16.04 -9.54
C ASN A 30 4.99 -15.25 -10.38
N CYS A 31 4.70 -13.99 -10.70
CA CYS A 31 5.60 -13.14 -11.50
C CYS A 31 6.75 -12.65 -10.62
N ASN A 32 7.99 -12.81 -11.08
CA ASN A 32 9.14 -12.14 -10.49
C ASN A 32 9.58 -10.99 -11.40
N TRP A 33 9.10 -9.79 -11.08
CA TRP A 33 9.41 -8.56 -11.79
C TRP A 33 10.15 -7.57 -10.88
N SER A 34 10.88 -8.09 -9.89
CA SER A 34 11.70 -7.25 -9.02
C SER A 34 12.69 -6.40 -9.84
N ASN A 35 12.79 -5.11 -9.50
CA ASN A 35 13.63 -4.10 -10.17
C ASN A 35 13.27 -3.85 -11.66
N LYS A 36 12.08 -4.27 -12.11
CA LYS A 36 11.61 -4.04 -13.49
C LYS A 36 10.81 -2.75 -13.62
N ILE A 37 10.52 -2.38 -14.85
CA ILE A 37 9.82 -1.15 -15.22
C ILE A 37 8.41 -1.50 -15.67
N LEU A 38 7.42 -0.91 -15.01
CA LEU A 38 5.99 -1.01 -15.33
C LEU A 38 5.42 0.34 -15.79
N ASN A 39 6.29 1.34 -15.99
CA ASN A 39 5.90 2.72 -16.30
C ASN A 39 4.82 2.80 -17.38
N GLN A 40 3.86 3.70 -17.19
CA GLN A 40 2.77 3.99 -18.13
C GLN A 40 1.79 2.84 -18.40
N ASN A 41 1.95 1.66 -17.77
CA ASN A 41 0.94 0.61 -17.87
C ASN A 41 -0.35 1.02 -17.13
N VAL A 42 -1.46 0.43 -17.56
CA VAL A 42 -2.77 0.62 -16.92
C VAL A 42 -3.28 -0.74 -16.47
N TYR A 43 -3.59 -0.87 -15.18
CA TYR A 43 -4.16 -2.06 -14.58
C TYR A 43 -5.51 -1.69 -13.97
N THR A 44 -6.59 -2.17 -14.58
CA THR A 44 -7.97 -1.96 -14.14
C THR A 44 -8.55 -3.30 -13.71
N ASP A 45 -9.14 -3.38 -12.52
CA ASP A 45 -9.76 -4.60 -11.98
C ASP A 45 -8.81 -5.82 -11.99
N CYS A 46 -7.50 -5.56 -11.89
CA CYS A 46 -6.47 -6.59 -12.00
C CYS A 46 -6.10 -7.20 -10.66
N GLN A 47 -5.65 -8.45 -10.68
CA GLN A 47 -5.17 -9.17 -9.51
C GLN A 47 -3.70 -9.55 -9.66
N PHE A 48 -2.90 -9.30 -8.62
CA PHE A 48 -1.52 -9.75 -8.50
C PHE A 48 -1.43 -10.75 -7.36
N LEU A 49 -0.97 -11.96 -7.64
CA LEU A 49 -0.98 -13.09 -6.73
C LEU A 49 0.41 -13.72 -6.62
N ASP A 50 0.98 -13.75 -5.40
CA ASP A 50 2.27 -14.39 -5.15
C ASP A 50 3.41 -13.82 -6.03
N CYS A 51 3.34 -12.51 -6.35
CA CYS A 51 4.32 -11.84 -7.19
C CYS A 51 5.44 -11.18 -6.37
N ASP A 52 6.65 -11.16 -6.91
CA ASP A 52 7.74 -10.29 -6.44
C ASP A 52 7.84 -9.07 -7.34
N LEU A 53 7.41 -7.93 -6.82
CA LEU A 53 7.38 -6.60 -7.41
C LEU A 53 8.29 -5.64 -6.62
N SER A 54 9.28 -6.15 -5.91
CA SER A 54 10.18 -5.31 -5.11
C SER A 54 10.95 -4.34 -6.01
N ASN A 55 11.01 -3.06 -5.63
CA ASN A 55 11.68 -1.97 -6.35
C ASN A 55 11.21 -1.80 -7.81
N ILE A 56 9.95 -2.14 -8.14
CA ILE A 56 9.42 -1.83 -9.48
C ILE A 56 9.34 -0.32 -9.70
N HIS A 57 9.61 0.09 -10.94
CA HIS A 57 9.39 1.46 -11.37
C HIS A 57 7.96 1.58 -11.91
N VAL A 58 7.18 2.51 -11.34
CA VAL A 58 5.75 2.65 -11.60
C VAL A 58 5.37 4.08 -12.02
N MET A 59 6.33 4.79 -12.62
CA MET A 59 6.12 6.16 -13.08
C MET A 59 4.96 6.21 -14.08
N ASP A 60 3.98 7.08 -13.80
CA ASP A 60 2.75 7.23 -14.59
C ASP A 60 1.93 5.94 -14.78
N THR A 61 2.19 4.90 -13.97
CA THR A 61 1.40 3.65 -13.98
C THR A 61 0.05 3.89 -13.31
N THR A 62 -1.02 3.37 -13.88
CA THR A 62 -2.36 3.44 -13.28
C THR A 62 -2.71 2.10 -12.64
N PHE A 63 -3.06 2.12 -11.36
CA PHE A 63 -3.69 1.01 -10.67
C PHE A 63 -5.11 1.45 -10.26
N SER A 64 -6.12 0.96 -10.98
CA SER A 64 -7.53 1.16 -10.66
C SER A 64 -8.11 -0.16 -10.21
N ASP A 65 -8.67 -0.17 -9.00
CA ASP A 65 -9.29 -1.34 -8.37
C ASP A 65 -8.41 -2.60 -8.44
N SER A 66 -7.10 -2.40 -8.29
CA SER A 66 -6.11 -3.47 -8.37
C SER A 66 -5.86 -4.11 -7.00
N VAL A 67 -5.85 -5.44 -6.95
CA VAL A 67 -5.69 -6.21 -5.71
C VAL A 67 -4.36 -6.94 -5.71
N PHE A 68 -3.58 -6.76 -4.64
CA PHE A 68 -2.33 -7.47 -4.42
C PHE A 68 -2.48 -8.45 -3.26
N THR A 69 -2.18 -9.72 -3.49
CA THR A 69 -2.30 -10.79 -2.51
C THR A 69 -1.00 -11.57 -2.41
N ARG A 70 -0.41 -11.64 -1.20
CA ARG A 70 0.87 -12.32 -0.93
C ARG A 70 2.02 -11.83 -1.80
N CYS A 71 2.00 -10.55 -2.18
CA CYS A 71 3.04 -9.94 -3.01
C CYS A 71 4.17 -9.35 -2.15
N LYS A 72 5.40 -9.43 -2.67
CA LYS A 72 6.52 -8.61 -2.19
C LYS A 72 6.57 -7.34 -3.02
N MET A 73 6.51 -6.20 -2.36
CA MET A 73 6.43 -4.88 -2.98
C MET A 73 7.29 -3.90 -2.18
N MET A 74 8.50 -4.32 -1.80
CA MET A 74 9.37 -3.46 -0.99
C MET A 74 9.88 -2.28 -1.82
N GLY A 75 9.98 -1.11 -1.21
CA GLY A 75 10.59 0.08 -1.84
C GLY A 75 9.82 0.66 -3.02
N VAL A 76 8.54 0.30 -3.20
CA VAL A 76 7.75 0.80 -4.34
C VAL A 76 7.31 2.24 -4.09
N ARG A 77 7.56 3.10 -5.08
CA ARG A 77 7.18 4.52 -5.06
C ARG A 77 5.77 4.70 -5.62
N PHE A 78 4.73 4.34 -4.86
CA PHE A 78 3.34 4.54 -5.31
C PHE A 78 3.00 6.01 -5.48
N ASP A 79 3.74 6.95 -4.88
CA ASP A 79 3.67 8.39 -5.13
C ASP A 79 4.07 8.83 -6.56
N GLU A 80 4.68 7.94 -7.35
CA GLU A 80 5.01 8.18 -8.77
C GLU A 80 3.96 7.65 -9.75
N CYS A 81 3.01 6.83 -9.29
CA CYS A 81 1.87 6.40 -10.10
C CYS A 81 1.01 7.57 -10.64
N ASN A 82 0.16 7.26 -11.61
CA ASN A 82 -0.93 8.16 -11.93
C ASN A 82 -1.87 8.28 -10.73
N SER A 83 -2.15 9.52 -10.31
CA SER A 83 -3.04 9.80 -9.17
C SER A 83 -4.52 9.64 -9.50
N TYR A 84 -4.87 9.73 -10.79
CA TYR A 84 -6.25 9.62 -11.26
C TYR A 84 -6.73 8.17 -11.15
N LEU A 85 -7.87 7.98 -10.48
CA LEU A 85 -8.47 6.66 -10.21
C LEU A 85 -7.57 5.68 -9.45
N PHE A 86 -6.52 6.17 -8.77
CA PHE A 86 -5.67 5.30 -7.94
C PHE A 86 -6.51 4.61 -6.86
N SER A 87 -6.65 3.29 -6.99
CA SER A 87 -7.42 2.43 -6.09
C SER A 87 -6.72 1.07 -6.03
N VAL A 88 -6.28 0.71 -4.83
CA VAL A 88 -5.51 -0.51 -4.57
C VAL A 88 -5.99 -1.17 -3.28
N SER A 89 -5.82 -2.49 -3.19
CA SER A 89 -6.01 -3.26 -1.96
C SER A 89 -4.83 -4.20 -1.73
N PHE A 90 -4.45 -4.41 -0.48
CA PHE A 90 -3.30 -5.26 -0.12
C PHE A 90 -3.69 -6.30 0.93
N HIS A 91 -3.39 -7.57 0.64
CA HIS A 91 -3.65 -8.70 1.53
C HIS A 91 -2.38 -9.55 1.66
N GLU A 92 -1.89 -9.72 2.90
CA GLU A 92 -0.70 -10.53 3.19
C GLU A 92 0.56 -10.07 2.41
N CYS A 93 0.66 -8.77 2.10
CA CYS A 93 1.75 -8.20 1.32
C CYS A 93 2.90 -7.71 2.21
N ARG A 94 4.11 -7.71 1.64
CA ARG A 94 5.27 -7.03 2.22
C ARG A 94 5.57 -5.75 1.45
N LEU A 95 5.26 -4.61 2.04
CA LEU A 95 5.33 -3.28 1.44
C LEU A 95 6.44 -2.41 2.05
N ASP A 96 7.30 -2.97 2.91
CA ASP A 96 8.36 -2.24 3.61
C ASP A 96 9.10 -1.23 2.72
N LEU A 97 9.42 -0.05 3.25
CA LEU A 97 10.11 1.05 2.56
C LEU A 97 9.34 1.66 1.36
N SER A 98 8.10 1.23 1.10
CA SER A 98 7.27 1.84 0.06
C SER A 98 6.78 3.22 0.45
N SER A 99 6.45 4.02 -0.55
CA SER A 99 5.96 5.39 -0.37
C SER A 99 4.58 5.55 -0.98
N PHE A 100 3.63 5.99 -0.14
CA PHE A 100 2.30 6.45 -0.49
C PHE A 100 2.17 7.96 -0.25
N PHE A 101 3.29 8.68 -0.32
CA PHE A 101 3.34 10.12 -0.10
C PHE A 101 2.25 10.84 -0.90
N ASN A 102 1.47 11.69 -0.22
CA ASN A 102 0.42 12.51 -0.81
C ASN A 102 -0.63 11.72 -1.63
N ARG A 103 -0.85 10.43 -1.30
CA ARG A 103 -1.86 9.60 -1.95
C ARG A 103 -3.22 9.65 -1.26
N ARG A 104 -4.26 9.63 -2.07
CA ARG A 104 -5.64 9.48 -1.61
C ARG A 104 -5.99 8.00 -1.60
N MET A 105 -6.09 7.43 -0.41
CA MET A 105 -6.33 6.01 -0.15
C MET A 105 -7.48 5.87 0.85
N LYS A 106 -8.64 6.46 0.52
CA LYS A 106 -9.82 6.40 1.39
C LYS A 106 -10.45 5.03 1.31
N ARG A 107 -10.84 4.47 2.46
CA ARG A 107 -11.49 3.14 2.55
C ARG A 107 -10.67 2.03 1.90
N THR A 108 -9.34 2.18 1.89
CA THR A 108 -8.46 1.21 1.27
C THR A 108 -8.30 -0.01 2.18
N PRO A 109 -8.58 -1.24 1.71
CA PRO A 109 -8.29 -2.45 2.48
C PRO A 109 -6.78 -2.72 2.56
N ILE A 110 -6.25 -2.79 3.77
CA ILE A 110 -4.86 -3.19 4.04
C ILE A 110 -4.87 -4.20 5.18
N GLN A 111 -4.60 -5.47 4.86
CA GLN A 111 -4.77 -6.58 5.80
C GLN A 111 -3.55 -7.49 5.86
N SER A 112 -3.11 -7.78 7.08
CA SER A 112 -2.03 -8.71 7.41
C SER A 112 -0.73 -8.36 6.65
N CYS A 113 -0.47 -7.06 6.46
CA CYS A 113 0.67 -6.56 5.69
C CYS A 113 1.83 -6.12 6.59
N SER A 114 3.05 -6.27 6.08
CA SER A 114 4.23 -5.58 6.63
C SER A 114 4.38 -4.23 5.94
N LEU A 115 4.36 -3.15 6.70
CA LEU A 115 4.40 -1.76 6.25
C LEU A 115 5.56 -1.01 6.93
N LYS A 116 6.67 -1.70 7.16
CA LYS A 116 7.78 -1.14 7.94
C LYS A 116 8.43 -0.02 7.18
N GLU A 117 8.68 1.09 7.88
CA GLU A 117 9.33 2.26 7.28
C GLU A 117 8.60 2.76 6.01
N CYS A 118 7.29 2.46 5.87
CA CYS A 118 6.48 3.02 4.80
C CYS A 118 6.21 4.51 5.02
N ASP A 119 6.28 5.29 3.95
CA ASP A 119 5.92 6.71 4.00
C ASP A 119 4.45 6.92 3.65
N PHE A 120 3.64 7.32 4.63
CA PHE A 120 2.25 7.72 4.44
C PHE A 120 2.07 9.24 4.57
N SER A 121 3.14 10.03 4.55
CA SER A 121 3.07 11.47 4.78
C SER A 121 2.18 12.17 3.75
N SER A 122 1.36 13.12 4.22
CA SER A 122 0.33 13.83 3.44
C SER A 122 -0.72 12.93 2.79
N ALA A 123 -0.77 11.62 3.09
CA ALA A 123 -1.79 10.74 2.54
C ALA A 123 -3.17 11.00 3.17
N ASP A 124 -4.22 10.79 2.38
CA ASP A 124 -5.59 10.75 2.86
C ASP A 124 -6.05 9.31 2.99
N LEU A 125 -5.95 8.78 4.21
CA LEU A 125 -6.30 7.41 4.59
C LEU A 125 -7.67 7.37 5.28
N SER A 126 -8.53 8.38 5.09
CA SER A 126 -9.82 8.42 5.78
C SER A 126 -10.60 7.11 5.62
N GLU A 127 -11.09 6.55 6.72
CA GLU A 127 -11.88 5.30 6.76
C GLU A 127 -11.10 4.03 6.31
N THR A 128 -9.78 4.07 6.23
CA THR A 128 -8.90 2.91 5.96
C THR A 128 -8.70 2.07 7.22
N ALA A 129 -8.67 0.74 7.06
CA ALA A 129 -8.38 -0.19 8.14
C ALA A 129 -7.00 -0.81 7.92
N PHE A 130 -6.14 -0.71 8.94
CA PHE A 130 -4.84 -1.40 9.00
C PHE A 130 -5.02 -2.68 9.83
N HIS A 131 -5.66 -3.70 9.25
CA HIS A 131 -5.94 -4.92 9.98
C HIS A 131 -4.69 -5.79 10.08
N GLU A 132 -4.31 -6.21 11.29
CA GLU A 132 -3.14 -7.07 11.54
C GLU A 132 -1.82 -6.61 10.87
N CYS A 133 -1.63 -5.30 10.69
CA CYS A 133 -0.46 -4.75 10.02
C CYS A 133 0.68 -4.44 10.99
N ASP A 134 1.93 -4.63 10.55
CA ASP A 134 3.14 -4.15 11.24
C ASP A 134 3.55 -2.79 10.67
N LEU A 135 3.39 -1.73 11.47
CA LEU A 135 3.70 -0.32 11.11
C LEU A 135 5.01 0.18 11.75
N GLU A 136 5.93 -0.72 12.10
CA GLU A 136 7.22 -0.36 12.69
C GLU A 136 7.98 0.67 11.82
N GLY A 137 8.20 1.87 12.36
CA GLY A 137 8.90 2.93 11.65
C GLY A 137 8.12 3.59 10.51
N ALA A 138 6.86 3.20 10.27
CA ALA A 138 6.02 3.87 9.28
C ALA A 138 5.83 5.36 9.64
N VAL A 139 5.91 6.22 8.63
CA VAL A 139 5.89 7.67 8.79
C VAL A 139 4.49 8.20 8.50
N PHE A 140 3.91 8.87 9.50
CA PHE A 140 2.66 9.60 9.37
C PHE A 140 2.89 11.07 9.74
N GLU A 141 3.05 11.91 8.73
CA GLU A 141 3.13 13.37 8.91
C GLU A 141 2.10 14.08 8.03
N ASN A 142 1.37 15.04 8.58
CA ASN A 142 0.33 15.79 7.87
C ASN A 142 -0.72 14.91 7.19
N SER A 143 -0.94 13.69 7.71
CA SER A 143 -1.85 12.71 7.11
C SER A 143 -3.28 12.88 7.61
N ILE A 144 -4.24 12.52 6.77
CA ILE A 144 -5.66 12.47 7.14
C ILE A 144 -5.98 11.02 7.53
N LEU A 145 -6.16 10.80 8.82
CA LEU A 145 -6.42 9.48 9.41
C LEU A 145 -7.81 9.43 10.07
N GLU A 146 -8.74 10.27 9.59
CA GLU A 146 -10.07 10.37 10.18
C GLU A 146 -10.81 9.05 10.01
N LYS A 147 -11.34 8.50 11.11
CA LYS A 147 -11.99 7.19 11.15
C LYS A 147 -11.11 6.03 10.68
N CYS A 148 -9.79 6.18 10.63
CA CYS A 148 -8.90 5.05 10.41
C CYS A 148 -9.06 4.02 11.54
N ASP A 149 -8.99 2.74 11.20
CA ASP A 149 -8.96 1.66 12.18
C ASP A 149 -7.54 1.09 12.33
N PHE A 150 -6.95 1.33 13.50
CA PHE A 150 -5.65 0.81 13.92
C PHE A 150 -5.78 -0.22 15.06
N GLN A 151 -6.98 -0.72 15.36
CA GLN A 151 -7.25 -1.58 16.53
C GLN A 151 -6.30 -2.78 16.60
N THR A 152 -6.05 -3.41 15.47
CA THR A 152 -5.16 -4.58 15.34
C THR A 152 -3.79 -4.25 14.77
N ALA A 153 -3.55 -3.00 14.37
CA ALA A 153 -2.25 -2.58 13.85
C ALA A 153 -1.24 -2.48 15.00
N GLY A 154 -0.02 -2.94 14.77
CA GLY A 154 1.06 -2.93 15.76
C GLY A 154 2.15 -1.92 15.45
N LYS A 155 2.88 -1.50 16.50
CA LYS A 155 4.15 -0.74 16.43
C LYS A 155 4.10 0.61 15.68
N TYR A 156 2.91 1.13 15.41
CA TYR A 156 2.77 2.48 14.88
C TYR A 156 3.32 3.51 15.88
N ILE A 157 3.88 4.59 15.35
CA ILE A 157 4.15 5.81 16.10
C ILE A 157 3.48 6.94 15.33
N ILE A 158 2.43 7.52 15.91
CA ILE A 158 1.64 8.56 15.24
C ILE A 158 1.55 9.75 16.18
N ASP A 159 2.05 10.90 15.72
CA ASP A 159 1.89 12.17 16.42
C ASP A 159 0.47 12.73 16.21
N PRO A 160 -0.38 12.81 17.26
CA PRO A 160 -1.74 13.34 17.14
C PRO A 160 -1.80 14.81 16.74
N GLU A 161 -0.74 15.58 16.97
CA GLU A 161 -0.70 17.01 16.64
C GLU A 161 -0.31 17.28 15.18
N ARG A 162 0.33 16.30 14.53
CA ARG A 162 0.73 16.38 13.12
C ARG A 162 -0.25 15.68 12.17
N ASN A 163 -1.28 15.00 12.69
CA ASN A 163 -2.20 14.20 11.89
C ASN A 163 -3.65 14.46 12.27
N ARG A 164 -4.57 14.32 11.31
CA ARG A 164 -6.01 14.44 11.59
C ARG A 164 -6.55 13.08 12.04
N LEU A 165 -6.72 12.90 13.35
CA LEU A 165 -7.14 11.63 13.97
C LEU A 165 -8.63 11.56 14.35
N LYS A 166 -9.48 12.47 13.84
CA LYS A 166 -10.88 12.54 14.29
C LYS A 166 -11.57 11.18 14.10
N ASN A 167 -12.09 10.61 15.19
CA ASN A 167 -12.74 9.30 15.24
C ASN A 167 -11.86 8.11 14.81
N ALA A 168 -10.53 8.26 14.75
CA ALA A 168 -9.64 7.13 14.56
C ALA A 168 -9.76 6.14 15.74
N ILE A 169 -9.66 4.84 15.44
CA ILE A 169 -9.88 3.75 16.38
C ILE A 169 -8.54 3.11 16.72
N PHE A 170 -8.25 2.97 18.01
CA PHE A 170 -7.01 2.37 18.51
C PHE A 170 -7.34 1.35 19.60
N SER A 171 -6.50 0.33 19.76
CA SER A 171 -6.61 -0.60 20.89
C SER A 171 -5.85 -0.09 22.11
N ALA A 172 -6.40 -0.37 23.31
CA ALA A 172 -5.79 -0.01 24.59
C ALA A 172 -4.30 -0.38 24.70
N HIS A 173 -3.94 -1.53 24.14
CA HIS A 173 -2.60 -2.12 24.21
C HIS A 173 -1.54 -1.36 23.41
N ASN A 174 -1.95 -0.69 22.33
CA ASN A 174 -1.03 0.01 21.42
C ASN A 174 -1.06 1.53 21.59
N LEU A 175 -1.77 2.07 22.60
CA LEU A 175 -1.83 3.51 22.86
C LEU A 175 -0.45 4.15 23.07
N GLU A 176 0.55 3.39 23.51
CA GLU A 176 1.93 3.89 23.69
C GLU A 176 2.48 4.56 22.42
N GLY A 177 2.11 4.06 21.24
CA GLY A 177 2.49 4.64 19.95
C GLY A 177 2.01 6.08 19.72
N LEU A 178 0.91 6.49 20.36
CA LEU A 178 0.40 7.88 20.31
C LEU A 178 1.09 8.80 21.31
N LEU A 179 1.76 8.23 22.31
CA LEU A 179 2.31 8.96 23.45
C LEU A 179 3.84 9.14 23.36
N MET A 180 4.49 8.43 22.42
CA MET A 180 5.94 8.41 22.24
C MET A 180 6.56 9.80 22.11
N LYS A 181 5.93 10.72 21.37
CA LYS A 181 6.42 12.11 21.21
C LYS A 181 6.56 12.85 22.55
N TYR A 182 5.68 12.55 23.50
CA TYR A 182 5.68 13.21 24.81
C TYR A 182 6.69 12.58 25.79
N HIS A 183 7.43 11.56 25.36
CA HIS A 183 8.33 10.76 26.22
C HIS A 183 7.62 10.15 27.45
N ILE A 184 6.31 9.90 27.32
CA ILE A 184 5.49 9.30 28.37
C ILE A 184 5.67 7.78 28.33
N ARG A 185 5.92 7.18 29.49
CA ARG A 185 6.04 5.73 29.64
C ARG A 185 4.72 5.13 30.10
N VAL A 186 4.11 4.29 29.26
CA VAL A 186 2.96 3.47 29.64
C VAL A 186 3.48 2.20 30.31
N LYS A 187 3.03 1.92 31.54
CA LYS A 187 3.30 0.64 32.21
C LYS A 187 2.14 -0.31 31.92
N ARG A 188 2.47 -1.54 31.52
CA ARG A 188 1.51 -2.62 31.29
C ARG A 188 1.11 -3.28 32.61
#